data_AF-B0W817-F1
#
_entry.id   AF-B0W817-F1
#
_cell.length_a   1.000
_cell.length_b   1.000
_cell.length_c   1.000
_cell.angle_alpha   90.00
_cell.angle_beta   90.00
_cell.angle_gamma   90.00
#
_symmetry.space_group_name_H-M   'P 1'
#
loop_
_entity.id
_entity.type
_entity.pdbx_description
1 polymer ?
#
loop_
_entity_poly.entity_id
_entity_poly.type
_entity_poly.pdbx_seq_one_letter_code
_entity_poly.pdbx_strand_id
1 'polypeptide(L)'
;MSASAFTLAIFKPHLLKNPVAYCATEQLIAASGIRIVSRRKLSLTERQAKQFYRDHEGKFFYGRLISLMTSGPLEVLVLSGENVISRWRALMGPTKVFKAVYTNPDCVRSLYGLSDTRNASHGSDSLASFLTEAAIFFPDQQFPEAAATDNCQPVTSGRGT
;
A
#
# COMPACT_ATOMS: atom_id res chain seq x y z
N MET A 1 -2.74 -21.68 -5.88
CA MET A 1 -3.10 -20.36 -6.42
C MET A 1 -2.54 -19.31 -5.48
N SER A 2 -1.59 -18.47 -5.89
CA SER A 2 -1.37 -17.22 -5.14
C SER A 2 -0.75 -16.18 -6.06
N ALA A 3 -1.55 -15.21 -6.47
CA ALA A 3 -1.03 -14.05 -7.18
C ALA A 3 -1.90 -12.83 -6.86
N SER A 4 -1.79 -12.30 -5.64
CA SER A 4 -1.87 -10.85 -5.51
C SER A 4 -0.52 -10.31 -5.97
N ALA A 5 -0.45 -9.90 -7.24
CA ALA A 5 0.79 -9.45 -7.85
C ALA A 5 1.19 -8.04 -7.42
N PHE A 6 0.24 -7.23 -6.94
CA PHE A 6 0.44 -5.82 -6.64
C PHE A 6 -0.22 -5.39 -5.32
N THR A 7 0.36 -4.36 -4.70
CA THR A 7 -0.24 -3.60 -3.59
C THR A 7 0.17 -2.14 -3.72
N LEU A 8 -0.63 -1.23 -3.16
CA LEU A 8 -0.23 0.15 -3.00
C LEU A 8 0.61 0.28 -1.73
N ALA A 9 1.61 1.14 -1.77
CA ALA A 9 2.24 1.70 -0.58
C ALA A 9 2.21 3.22 -0.67
N ILE A 10 1.95 3.89 0.45
CA ILE A 10 2.09 5.35 0.53
C ILE A 10 3.09 5.69 1.62
N PHE A 11 4.13 6.42 1.28
CA PHE A 11 5.01 7.08 2.22
C PHE A 11 4.43 8.43 2.59
N LYS A 12 3.98 8.55 3.84
CA LYS A 12 3.30 9.75 4.33
C LYS A 12 4.29 10.94 4.41
N PRO A 13 3.80 12.19 4.41
CA PRO A 13 4.69 13.36 4.32
C PRO A 13 5.81 13.44 5.36
N HIS A 14 5.56 13.00 6.59
CA HIS A 14 6.57 12.98 7.64
C HIS A 14 7.69 11.96 7.41
N LEU A 15 7.39 10.79 6.81
CA LEU A 15 8.40 9.82 6.42
C LEU A 15 9.26 10.40 5.30
N LEU A 16 8.63 10.97 4.27
CA LEU A 16 9.33 11.53 3.11
C LEU A 16 10.20 12.75 3.45
N LYS A 17 9.83 13.52 4.48
CA LYS A 17 10.64 14.65 4.99
C LYS A 17 11.92 14.20 5.71
N ASN A 18 12.05 12.93 6.06
CA ASN A 18 13.25 12.36 6.69
C ASN A 18 14.00 11.50 5.67
N PRO A 19 15.08 12.00 5.04
CA PRO A 19 15.81 11.28 3.99
C PRO A 19 16.39 9.93 4.46
N VAL A 20 16.81 9.86 5.74
CA VAL A 20 17.36 8.63 6.33
C VAL A 20 16.26 7.57 6.45
N ALA A 21 15.09 7.95 7.00
CA ALA A 21 13.96 7.05 7.14
C ALA A 21 13.38 6.61 5.78
N TYR A 22 13.32 7.53 4.81
CA TYR A 22 12.93 7.24 3.44
C TYR A 22 13.86 6.19 2.81
N CYS A 23 15.17 6.44 2.82
CA CYS A 23 16.17 5.54 2.23
C CYS A 23 16.14 4.16 2.90
N ALA A 24 16.09 4.13 4.23
CA ALA A 24 16.01 2.87 4.98
C ALA A 24 14.71 2.10 4.70
N THR A 25 13.58 2.78 4.51
CA THR A 25 12.32 2.11 4.14
C THR A 25 12.39 1.51 2.73
N GLU A 26 12.97 2.20 1.75
CA GLU A 26 13.22 1.63 0.42
C GLU A 26 14.17 0.41 0.49
N GLN A 27 15.21 0.47 1.32
CA GLN A 27 16.12 -0.65 1.54
C GLN A 27 15.42 -1.85 2.18
N LEU A 28 14.52 -1.65 3.15
CA LEU A 28 13.72 -2.72 3.74
C LEU A 28 12.82 -3.40 2.69
N ILE A 29 12.18 -2.60 1.82
CA ILE A 29 11.38 -3.13 0.71
C ILE A 29 12.27 -3.97 -0.22
N ALA A 30 13.42 -3.45 -0.64
CA ALA A 30 14.33 -4.16 -1.53
C ALA A 30 14.88 -5.45 -0.91
N ALA A 31 15.33 -5.39 0.35
CA ALA A 31 15.85 -6.55 1.10
C ALA A 31 14.78 -7.63 1.31
N SER A 32 13.51 -7.23 1.37
CA SER A 32 12.39 -8.17 1.45
C SER A 32 12.07 -8.85 0.11
N GLY A 33 12.77 -8.54 -1.00
CA GLY A 33 12.50 -9.09 -2.33
C GLY A 33 11.20 -8.57 -2.97
N ILE A 34 10.61 -7.51 -2.42
CA ILE A 34 9.51 -6.77 -3.04
C ILE A 34 10.10 -5.79 -4.06
N ARG A 35 9.48 -5.70 -5.24
CA ARG A 35 9.91 -4.78 -6.31
C ARG A 35 8.99 -3.57 -6.37
N ILE A 36 9.57 -2.38 -6.48
CA ILE A 36 8.83 -1.15 -6.78
C ILE A 36 8.67 -1.07 -8.31
N VAL A 37 7.44 -1.16 -8.82
CA VAL A 37 7.18 -1.16 -10.27
C VAL A 37 6.71 0.19 -10.80
N SER A 38 6.18 1.04 -9.93
CA SER A 38 5.79 2.41 -10.27
C SER A 38 5.88 3.27 -9.02
N ARG A 39 6.20 4.55 -9.23
CA ARG A 39 6.29 5.55 -8.16
C ARG A 39 5.73 6.88 -8.63
N ARG A 40 5.06 7.60 -7.74
CA ARG A 40 4.54 8.94 -8.00
C ARG A 40 4.67 9.78 -6.74
N LYS A 41 5.45 10.86 -6.83
CA LYS A 41 5.52 11.89 -5.78
C LYS A 41 4.48 12.98 -6.08
N LEU A 42 3.65 13.31 -5.09
CA LEU A 42 2.59 14.30 -5.25
C LEU A 42 2.26 14.97 -3.92
N SER A 43 1.60 16.13 -3.98
CA SER A 43 0.99 16.79 -2.83
C SER A 43 -0.53 16.72 -2.98
N LEU A 44 -1.23 16.23 -1.96
CA LEU A 44 -2.69 16.15 -2.00
C LEU A 44 -3.32 17.48 -1.60
N THR A 45 -4.31 17.90 -2.38
CA THR A 45 -5.28 18.88 -1.91
C THR A 45 -6.18 18.26 -0.84
N GLU A 46 -6.78 19.09 0.00
CA GLU A 46 -7.73 18.62 1.03
C GLU A 46 -8.90 17.83 0.42
N ARG A 47 -9.42 18.28 -0.73
CA ARG A 47 -10.47 17.58 -1.47
C ARG A 47 -10.04 16.16 -1.87
N GLN A 48 -8.84 16.02 -2.44
CA GLN A 48 -8.31 14.70 -2.84
C GLN A 48 -8.07 13.79 -1.64
N ALA A 49 -7.51 14.33 -0.55
CA ALA A 49 -7.28 13.57 0.68
C ALA A 49 -8.61 13.08 1.29
N LYS A 50 -9.65 13.92 1.34
CA LYS A 50 -10.98 13.54 1.82
C LYS A 50 -11.64 12.48 0.93
N GLN A 51 -11.52 12.62 -0.38
CA GLN A 51 -12.03 11.61 -1.32
C GLN A 51 -11.34 10.25 -1.10
N PHE A 52 -10.02 10.25 -0.93
CA PHE A 52 -9.25 9.03 -0.70
C PHE A 52 -9.58 8.36 0.66
N TYR A 53 -9.73 9.16 1.72
CA TYR A 53 -10.03 8.64 3.07
C TYR A 53 -11.51 8.68 3.43
N ARG A 54 -12.43 8.72 2.45
CA ARG A 54 -13.88 8.83 2.67
C ARG A 54 -14.42 7.80 3.66
N ASP A 55 -13.93 6.56 3.61
CA ASP A 55 -14.35 5.47 4.51
C ASP A 55 -13.94 5.70 5.99
N HIS A 56 -13.20 6.77 6.27
CA HIS A 56 -12.79 7.20 7.59
C HIS A 56 -13.52 8.47 8.05
N GLU A 57 -14.44 9.01 7.25
CA GLU A 57 -15.27 10.14 7.63
C GLU A 57 -16.06 9.84 8.92
N GLY A 58 -16.20 10.84 9.79
CA GLY A 58 -16.83 10.70 11.11
C GLY A 58 -15.94 10.06 12.19
N LYS A 59 -14.78 9.46 11.86
CA LYS A 59 -13.87 8.93 12.87
C LYS A 59 -13.14 10.08 13.58
N PHE A 60 -12.93 9.96 14.90
CA PHE A 60 -12.28 11.00 15.73
C PHE A 60 -10.87 11.41 15.26
N PHE A 61 -10.18 10.57 14.48
CA PHE A 61 -8.85 10.85 13.94
C PHE A 61 -8.87 11.41 12.52
N TYR A 62 -10.03 11.50 11.86
CA TYR A 62 -10.16 11.85 10.45
C TYR A 62 -9.55 13.22 10.12
N GLY A 63 -9.89 14.27 10.89
CA GLY A 63 -9.32 15.60 10.67
C GLY A 63 -7.79 15.64 10.77
N ARG A 64 -7.22 14.90 11.73
CA ARG A 64 -5.76 14.77 11.88
C ARG A 64 -5.12 14.00 10.73
N LEU A 65 -5.81 12.99 10.20
CA LEU A 65 -5.36 12.23 9.04
C LEU A 65 -5.34 13.12 7.79
N ILE A 66 -6.41 13.86 7.51
CA ILE A 66 -6.47 14.79 6.37
C ILE A 66 -5.38 15.86 6.49
N SER A 67 -5.26 16.52 7.65
CA SER A 67 -4.23 17.53 7.90
C SER A 67 -2.81 16.98 7.69
N LEU A 68 -2.53 15.74 8.10
CA LEU A 68 -1.24 15.11 7.85
C LEU A 68 -1.00 14.93 6.34
N MET A 69 -1.98 14.38 5.63
CA MET A 69 -1.83 13.98 4.23
C MET A 69 -1.75 15.18 3.27
N THR A 70 -2.19 16.35 3.70
CA THR A 70 -2.07 17.63 2.97
C THR A 70 -0.89 18.49 3.44
N SER A 71 -0.14 18.09 4.47
CA SER A 71 0.95 18.88 5.08
C SER A 71 2.25 18.96 4.25
N GLY A 72 2.25 18.38 3.05
CA GLY A 72 3.42 18.36 2.16
C GLY A 72 3.36 17.22 1.14
N PRO A 73 4.46 17.03 0.39
CA PRO A 73 4.56 15.96 -0.58
C PRO A 73 4.56 14.60 0.13
N LEU A 74 3.95 13.63 -0.53
CA LEU A 74 3.98 12.21 -0.22
C LEU A 74 4.43 11.44 -1.46
N GLU A 75 4.76 10.17 -1.28
CA GLU A 75 5.07 9.29 -2.39
C GLU A 75 4.16 8.06 -2.36
N VAL A 76 3.58 7.75 -3.52
CA VAL A 76 2.77 6.56 -3.74
C VAL A 76 3.60 5.60 -4.59
N LEU A 77 3.68 4.36 -4.15
CA LEU A 77 4.41 3.29 -4.80
C LEU A 77 3.42 2.18 -5.16
N VAL A 78 3.65 1.57 -6.32
CA VAL A 78 3.09 0.26 -6.62
C VAL A 78 4.18 -0.76 -6.38
N LEU A 79 3.89 -1.69 -5.47
CA LEU A 79 4.80 -2.76 -5.10
C LEU A 79 4.33 -4.06 -5.75
N SER A 80 5.26 -4.90 -6.18
CA SER A 80 4.99 -6.22 -6.73
C SER A 80 5.84 -7.32 -6.13
N GLY A 81 5.30 -8.53 -6.13
CA GLY A 81 5.98 -9.72 -5.65
C GLY A 81 5.00 -10.82 -5.23
N GLU A 82 5.54 -11.96 -4.84
CA GLU A 82 4.73 -13.04 -4.27
C GLU A 82 4.17 -12.62 -2.90
N ASN A 83 2.87 -12.83 -2.68
CA ASN A 83 2.16 -12.48 -1.44
C ASN A 83 2.39 -11.01 -1.01
N VAL A 84 2.53 -10.08 -1.97
CA VAL A 84 3.05 -8.73 -1.72
C VAL A 84 2.22 -7.93 -0.72
N ILE A 85 0.88 -8.07 -0.73
CA ILE A 85 -0.01 -7.41 0.23
C ILE A 85 0.36 -7.83 1.66
N SER A 86 0.39 -9.13 1.94
CA SER A 86 0.72 -9.66 3.27
C SER A 86 2.13 -9.29 3.70
N ARG A 87 3.10 -9.37 2.78
CA ARG A 87 4.51 -9.05 3.06
C ARG A 87 4.70 -7.57 3.35
N TRP A 88 4.09 -6.69 2.56
CA TRP A 88 4.15 -5.25 2.81
C TRP A 88 3.50 -4.89 4.14
N ARG A 89 2.35 -5.49 4.46
CA ARG A 89 1.68 -5.29 5.75
C ARG A 89 2.51 -5.77 6.93
N ALA A 90 3.22 -6.90 6.79
CA ALA A 90 4.15 -7.39 7.80
C ALA A 90 5.34 -6.43 8.00
N LEU A 91 5.94 -5.92 6.92
CA LEU A 91 7.01 -4.93 6.98
C LEU A 91 6.57 -3.61 7.59
N MET A 92 5.35 -3.16 7.30
CA MET A 92 4.77 -1.98 7.95
C MET A 92 4.55 -2.19 9.44
N GLY A 93 4.09 -3.39 9.83
CA GLY A 93 3.72 -3.71 11.21
C GLY A 93 2.36 -3.14 11.64
N PRO A 94 1.99 -3.27 12.93
CA PRO A 94 0.71 -2.82 13.47
C PRO A 94 0.45 -1.33 13.26
N THR A 95 -0.81 -0.95 13.00
CA THR A 95 -1.20 0.47 12.77
C THR A 95 -0.88 1.38 13.97
N LYS A 96 -1.06 0.86 15.19
CA LYS A 96 -0.78 1.56 16.44
C LYS A 96 0.72 1.48 16.73
N VAL A 97 1.40 2.63 16.72
CA VAL A 97 2.86 2.71 16.81
C VAL A 97 3.38 2.08 18.10
N PHE A 98 2.75 2.35 19.24
CA PHE A 98 3.17 1.74 20.52
C PHE A 98 3.14 0.20 20.47
N LYS A 99 2.15 -0.38 19.78
CA LYS A 99 2.04 -1.83 19.61
C LYS A 99 3.15 -2.33 18.69
N ALA A 100 3.39 -1.61 17.60
CA ALA A 100 4.47 -1.93 16.66
C ALA A 100 5.84 -1.96 17.34
N VAL A 101 6.15 -0.96 18.18
CA VAL A 101 7.40 -0.91 18.97
C VAL A 101 7.55 -2.14 19.86
N TYR A 102 6.47 -2.60 20.49
CA TYR A 102 6.53 -3.74 21.40
C TYR A 102 6.56 -5.11 20.69
N THR A 103 5.79 -5.28 19.60
CA THR A 103 5.62 -6.59 18.96
C THR A 103 6.53 -6.80 17.75
N ASN A 104 6.98 -5.73 17.09
CA ASN A 104 7.73 -5.77 15.83
C ASN A 104 8.73 -4.60 15.77
N PRO A 105 9.77 -4.59 16.62
CA PRO A 105 10.66 -3.42 16.78
C PRO A 105 11.34 -2.97 15.48
N ASP A 106 11.55 -3.89 14.54
CA ASP A 106 12.23 -3.63 13.27
C ASP A 106 11.28 -3.23 12.12
N CYS A 107 9.97 -3.16 12.36
CA CYS A 107 9.01 -2.77 11.32
C CYS A 107 9.02 -1.25 11.06
N VAL A 108 8.56 -0.83 9.87
CA VAL A 108 8.55 0.58 9.45
C VAL A 108 7.81 1.48 10.44
N ARG A 109 6.68 1.02 10.99
CA ARG A 109 5.88 1.80 11.96
C ARG A 109 6.54 1.92 13.32
N SER A 110 7.31 0.92 13.74
CA SER A 110 8.10 0.99 14.95
C SER A 110 9.24 1.99 14.80
N LEU A 111 9.98 1.89 13.70
CA LEU A 111 11.17 2.71 13.45
C LEU A 111 10.85 4.19 13.16
N TYR A 112 9.77 4.46 12.42
CA TYR A 112 9.50 5.80 11.86
C TYR A 112 8.10 6.35 12.16
N GLY A 113 7.28 5.60 12.90
CA GLY A 113 5.98 6.08 13.36
C GLY A 113 6.12 7.05 14.53
N LEU A 114 5.34 8.14 14.50
CA LEU A 114 5.26 9.16 15.55
C LEU A 114 3.95 9.08 16.33
N SER A 115 2.86 8.62 15.69
CA SER A 115 1.56 8.42 16.31
C SER A 115 0.67 7.51 15.45
N ASP A 116 -0.52 7.15 15.93
CA ASP A 116 -1.47 6.31 15.19
C ASP A 116 -1.84 6.88 13.81
N THR A 117 -1.91 8.21 13.66
CA THR A 117 -2.16 8.86 12.36
C THR A 117 -0.86 9.10 11.57
N ARG A 118 0.22 9.46 12.27
CA ARG A 118 1.57 9.65 11.74
C ARG A 118 2.40 8.37 11.88
N ASN A 119 1.95 7.30 11.26
CA ASN A 119 2.55 5.96 11.36
C ASN A 119 3.41 5.62 10.14
N ALA A 120 4.13 6.59 9.57
CA ALA A 120 5.02 6.47 8.40
C ALA A 120 4.38 6.07 7.06
N SER A 121 3.57 5.01 7.02
CA SER A 121 3.14 4.36 5.79
C SER A 121 1.69 3.86 5.77
N HIS A 122 1.16 3.76 4.55
CA HIS A 122 -0.11 3.09 4.21
C HIS A 122 0.16 1.91 3.27
N GLY A 123 -0.74 0.95 3.26
CA GLY A 123 -0.80 -0.05 2.20
C GLY A 123 -2.17 -0.71 2.13
N SER A 124 -2.56 -1.06 0.91
CA SER A 124 -3.82 -1.73 0.62
C SER A 124 -3.94 -3.03 1.44
N ASP A 125 -5.16 -3.41 1.80
CA ASP A 125 -5.44 -4.63 2.56
C ASP A 125 -5.86 -5.82 1.69
N SER A 126 -6.17 -5.56 0.44
CA SER A 126 -6.73 -6.49 -0.53
C SER A 126 -6.45 -6.01 -1.95
N LEU A 127 -6.58 -6.92 -2.93
CA LEU A 127 -6.44 -6.55 -4.33
C LEU A 127 -7.53 -5.55 -4.77
N ALA A 128 -8.76 -5.71 -4.26
CA ALA A 128 -9.85 -4.79 -4.56
C ALA A 128 -9.58 -3.36 -4.03
N SER A 129 -9.05 -3.25 -2.80
CA SER A 129 -8.56 -1.98 -2.26
C SER A 129 -7.44 -1.42 -3.12
N PHE A 130 -6.44 -2.25 -3.50
CA PHE A 130 -5.37 -1.82 -4.38
C PHE A 130 -5.88 -1.24 -5.71
N LEU A 131 -6.77 -1.95 -6.42
CA LEU A 131 -7.29 -1.48 -7.71
C LEU A 131 -8.03 -0.15 -7.59
N THR A 132 -8.84 0.01 -6.54
CA THR A 132 -9.57 1.26 -6.26
C THR A 132 -8.61 2.40 -5.94
N GLU A 133 -7.61 2.16 -5.09
CA GLU A 133 -6.63 3.17 -4.73
C GLU A 133 -5.68 3.51 -5.90
N ALA A 134 -5.28 2.52 -6.69
CA ALA A 134 -4.41 2.68 -7.84
C ALA A 134 -5.09 3.51 -8.94
N ALA A 135 -6.38 3.34 -9.18
CA ALA A 135 -7.13 4.16 -10.13
C ALA A 135 -7.12 5.67 -9.77
N ILE A 136 -7.00 6.00 -8.48
CA ILE A 136 -6.92 7.40 -8.02
C ILE A 136 -5.54 7.99 -8.31
N PHE A 137 -4.47 7.23 -8.13
CA PHE A 137 -3.08 7.74 -8.21
C PHE A 137 -2.38 7.45 -9.53
N PHE A 138 -2.83 6.46 -10.30
CA PHE A 138 -2.25 6.00 -11.54
C PHE A 138 -3.36 5.72 -12.58
N PRO A 139 -4.19 6.72 -12.95
CA PRO A 139 -5.31 6.52 -13.86
C PRO A 139 -4.89 6.06 -15.26
N ASP A 140 -3.65 6.37 -15.66
CA ASP A 140 -3.10 6.03 -16.97
C ASP A 140 -2.39 4.65 -16.98
N GLN A 141 -2.36 3.94 -15.85
CA GLN A 141 -1.73 2.62 -15.73
C GLN A 141 -2.77 1.53 -15.54
N GLN A 142 -2.61 0.45 -16.30
CA GLN A 142 -3.41 -0.74 -16.16
C GLN A 142 -2.65 -1.74 -15.29
N PHE A 143 -3.30 -2.22 -14.24
CA PHE A 143 -2.82 -3.32 -13.43
C PHE A 143 -3.69 -4.54 -13.71
N PRO A 144 -3.11 -5.74 -13.88
CA PRO A 144 -3.91 -6.92 -14.15
C PRO A 144 -4.87 -7.16 -12.98
N GLU A 145 -6.16 -7.23 -13.28
CA GLU A 145 -7.14 -7.83 -12.38
C GLU A 145 -6.72 -9.28 -12.14
N ALA A 146 -6.94 -9.79 -10.92
CA ALA A 146 -6.73 -11.20 -10.66
C ALA A 146 -7.51 -11.96 -11.73
N ALA A 147 -6.80 -12.69 -12.59
CA ALA A 147 -7.39 -13.47 -13.65
C ALA A 147 -8.56 -14.24 -13.04
N ALA A 148 -9.78 -13.90 -13.47
CA ALA A 148 -10.86 -14.87 -13.47
C ALA A 148 -10.22 -16.10 -14.10
N THR A 149 -10.18 -17.21 -13.36
CA THR A 149 -9.65 -18.46 -13.87
C THR A 149 -10.40 -18.77 -15.15
N ASP A 150 -9.79 -18.47 -16.30
CA ASP A 150 -10.21 -18.96 -17.59
C ASP A 150 -10.16 -20.48 -17.46
N ASN A 151 -11.34 -21.06 -17.27
CA ASN A 151 -11.55 -22.48 -17.28
C ASN A 151 -11.42 -22.92 -18.74
N CYS A 152 -10.19 -22.91 -19.25
CA CYS A 152 -9.84 -23.45 -20.55
C CYS A 152 -9.90 -24.97 -20.44
N GLN A 153 -10.82 -25.53 -21.22
CA GLN A 153 -11.39 -26.88 -21.15
C GLN A 153 -10.37 -27.99 -21.43
N PRO A 154 -10.81 -29.27 -21.37
CA PRO A 154 -10.54 -30.16 -22.48
C PRO A 154 -11.84 -30.50 -23.21
N VAL A 155 -11.89 -30.08 -24.46
CA VAL A 155 -12.72 -30.68 -25.50
C VAL A 155 -12.39 -32.17 -25.53
N THR A 156 -13.31 -33.03 -25.09
CA THR A 156 -13.22 -34.46 -25.40
C THR A 156 -13.89 -34.69 -26.76
N SER A 157 -13.08 -34.67 -27.81
CA SER A 157 -13.41 -35.33 -29.07
C SER A 157 -12.95 -36.79 -28.98
N GLY A 158 -13.84 -37.75 -29.28
CA GLY A 158 -13.39 -39.13 -29.55
C GLY A 158 -14.34 -40.30 -29.28
N ARG A 159 -15.10 -40.66 -30.33
CA ARG A 159 -15.39 -42.01 -30.89
C ARG A 159 -16.00 -43.16 -30.05
N GLY A 160 -16.96 -43.82 -30.71
CA GLY A 160 -17.28 -45.27 -30.64
C GLY A 160 -18.37 -45.58 -29.61
N THR A 161 -19.50 -46.21 -29.91
CA THR A 161 -19.92 -47.12 -30.99
C THR A 161 -21.42 -47.02 -31.22
#